data_AF-A0A943LAY0-F1
#
_entry.id   AF-A0A943LAY0-F1
#
_cell.length_a   1.000
_cell.length_b   1.000
_cell.length_c   1.000
_cell.angle_alpha   90.00
_cell.angle_beta   90.00
_cell.angle_gamma   90.00
#
_symmetry.space_group_name_H-M   'P 1'
#
loop_
_entity.id
_entity.type
_entity.pdbx_description
1 polymer ?
#
loop_
_entity_poly.entity_id
_entity_poly.type
_entity_poly.pdbx_seq_one_letter_code
_entity_poly.pdbx_strand_id
1 'polypeptide(L)'
;SLPFRGHLSAKNIENTFKTYAGVKTFTIQSGLKYDHGTEETIEVVNKLKEHDYMEGFKILSEEEMDLMKEYIGIFSKHYINIFTRVIKDVDGISKFIPKNRDRLASSESGLQYVREAIDVSEVVELVKDPKLKEELLSLNTDVDCSVPRAITFTASMYTAGITPEFLGVGRGLREIKEKYGQEGVDKLLEFYPSLIDDLIFAAKYTNTKISKGIVNEECRYTYKEDFSLACDILGILAKDYPEEEFYHTLLKSVRPILLHLMGKEEDMFNDVEEEKKILKEWIVKLGKLRGSLG
;
A
#
# COMPACT_ATOMS: atom_id res chain seq x y z
N SER A 1 -12.79 1.95 -1.24
CA SER A 1 -11.67 1.80 -0.29
C SER A 1 -10.43 1.35 -1.05
N LEU A 2 -9.21 1.69 -0.57
CA LEU A 2 -7.98 1.33 -1.28
C LEU A 2 -7.56 -0.13 -1.04
N PRO A 3 -6.86 -0.77 -2.00
CA PRO A 3 -6.48 -2.17 -1.89
C PRO A 3 -5.55 -2.50 -0.73
N PHE A 4 -4.55 -1.66 -0.45
CA PHE A 4 -3.64 -1.86 0.68
C PHE A 4 -4.33 -2.04 2.05
N ARG A 5 -5.62 -1.68 2.16
CA ARG A 5 -6.42 -1.78 3.39
C ARG A 5 -7.72 -2.57 3.19
N GLY A 6 -7.76 -3.45 2.20
CA GLY A 6 -8.79 -4.49 2.03
C GLY A 6 -9.77 -4.27 0.87
N HIS A 7 -9.60 -3.22 0.05
CA HIS A 7 -10.32 -3.01 -1.22
C HIS A 7 -11.86 -3.10 -1.22
N LEU A 8 -12.53 -3.00 -0.06
CA LEU A 8 -13.99 -3.10 -0.01
C LEU A 8 -14.66 -1.94 -0.77
N SER A 9 -15.32 -2.27 -1.89
CA SER A 9 -16.04 -1.38 -2.81
C SER A 9 -17.10 -2.17 -3.59
N ALA A 10 -18.05 -1.49 -4.25
CA ALA A 10 -19.06 -2.20 -5.04
C ALA A 10 -18.44 -2.96 -6.23
N LYS A 11 -17.37 -2.41 -6.80
CA LYS A 11 -16.66 -3.00 -7.95
C LYS A 11 -15.86 -4.25 -7.59
N ASN A 12 -15.34 -4.33 -6.35
CA ASN A 12 -14.50 -5.44 -5.90
C ASN A 12 -15.23 -6.41 -4.94
N ILE A 13 -16.55 -6.32 -4.82
CA ILE A 13 -17.31 -7.05 -3.81
C ILE A 13 -17.24 -8.57 -4.01
N GLU A 14 -17.28 -9.05 -5.25
CA GLU A 14 -17.18 -10.47 -5.58
C GLU A 14 -15.81 -11.06 -5.19
N ASN A 15 -14.74 -10.30 -5.41
CA ASN A 15 -13.40 -10.72 -4.99
C ASN A 15 -13.24 -10.63 -3.47
N THR A 16 -13.90 -9.66 -2.83
CA THR A 16 -13.93 -9.56 -1.36
C THR A 16 -14.55 -10.82 -0.76
N PHE A 17 -15.66 -11.30 -1.32
CA PHE A 17 -16.32 -12.54 -0.89
C PHE A 17 -15.41 -13.76 -1.06
N LYS A 18 -14.75 -13.90 -2.21
CA LYS A 18 -13.83 -15.02 -2.44
C LYS A 18 -12.60 -14.99 -1.53
N THR A 19 -11.99 -13.82 -1.38
CA THR A 19 -10.73 -13.64 -0.64
C THR A 19 -10.93 -13.76 0.87
N TYR A 20 -12.07 -13.27 1.36
CA TYR A 20 -12.39 -13.23 2.79
C TYR A 20 -13.58 -14.14 3.12
N ALA A 21 -13.74 -15.24 2.38
CA ALA A 21 -14.72 -16.27 2.70
C ALA A 21 -14.52 -16.73 4.15
N GLY A 22 -15.61 -16.84 4.91
CA GLY A 22 -15.64 -17.10 6.34
C GLY A 22 -15.70 -15.83 7.22
N VAL A 23 -15.45 -14.64 6.68
CA VAL A 23 -15.57 -13.38 7.44
C VAL A 23 -17.03 -12.97 7.57
N LYS A 24 -17.51 -12.94 8.82
CA LYS A 24 -18.91 -12.61 9.13
C LYS A 24 -19.23 -11.12 9.18
N THR A 25 -18.24 -10.29 9.49
CA THR A 25 -18.46 -8.86 9.74
C THR A 25 -17.40 -8.01 9.05
N PHE A 26 -17.85 -7.12 8.16
CA PHE A 26 -16.98 -6.16 7.48
C PHE A 26 -17.18 -4.75 8.04
N THR A 27 -16.08 -3.99 8.14
CA THR A 27 -16.13 -2.61 8.62
C THR A 27 -16.43 -1.64 7.48
N ILE A 28 -17.55 -0.91 7.57
CA ILE A 28 -17.91 0.15 6.63
C ILE A 28 -17.18 1.46 7.00
N GLN A 29 -16.06 1.72 6.33
CA GLN A 29 -15.20 2.88 6.60
C GLN A 29 -15.78 4.19 6.03
N SER A 30 -15.21 5.33 6.47
CA SER A 30 -15.62 6.66 6.00
C SER A 30 -15.46 6.84 4.49
N GLY A 31 -14.41 6.27 3.88
CA GLY A 31 -14.17 6.39 2.43
C GLY A 31 -15.34 5.85 1.60
N LEU A 32 -15.82 4.65 1.94
CA LEU A 32 -17.01 4.08 1.28
C LEU A 32 -18.25 4.98 1.48
N LYS A 33 -18.50 5.43 2.71
CA LYS A 33 -19.71 6.23 3.02
C LYS A 33 -19.76 7.60 2.35
N TYR A 34 -18.61 8.28 2.26
CA TYR A 34 -18.57 9.70 1.90
C TYR A 34 -17.88 9.96 0.56
N ASP A 35 -16.82 9.22 0.21
CA ASP A 35 -16.08 9.44 -1.03
C ASP A 35 -16.70 8.66 -2.21
N HIS A 36 -17.14 7.42 -1.97
CA HIS A 36 -17.89 6.63 -2.96
C HIS A 36 -19.39 7.01 -3.00
N GLY A 37 -19.92 7.54 -1.90
CA GLY A 37 -21.28 8.04 -1.80
C GLY A 37 -22.30 7.02 -1.29
N THR A 38 -23.52 7.52 -1.07
CA THR A 38 -24.59 6.77 -0.39
C THR A 38 -25.10 5.59 -1.23
N GLU A 39 -25.27 5.78 -2.55
CA GLU A 39 -25.79 4.75 -3.44
C GLU A 39 -24.88 3.53 -3.48
N GLU A 40 -23.58 3.73 -3.73
CA GLU A 40 -22.58 2.64 -3.74
C GLU A 40 -22.48 1.96 -2.35
N THR A 41 -22.56 2.74 -1.27
CA THR A 41 -22.55 2.18 0.09
C THR A 41 -23.74 1.25 0.33
N ILE A 42 -24.94 1.66 -0.08
CA ILE A 42 -26.15 0.85 0.07
C ILE A 42 -26.03 -0.43 -0.75
N GLU A 43 -25.52 -0.34 -1.98
CA GLU A 43 -25.26 -1.52 -2.83
C GLU A 43 -24.34 -2.53 -2.12
N VAL A 44 -23.19 -2.07 -1.62
CA VAL A 44 -22.24 -2.92 -0.88
C VAL A 44 -22.88 -3.55 0.35
N VAL A 45 -23.64 -2.76 1.14
CA VAL A 45 -24.30 -3.26 2.35
C VAL A 45 -25.37 -4.29 2.02
N ASN A 46 -26.14 -4.11 0.95
CA ASN A 46 -27.15 -5.08 0.55
C ASN A 46 -26.50 -6.39 0.10
N LYS A 47 -25.46 -6.32 -0.75
CA LYS A 47 -24.68 -7.50 -1.16
C LYS A 47 -24.08 -8.24 0.04
N LEU A 48 -23.51 -7.51 1.02
CA LEU A 48 -22.97 -8.09 2.25
C LEU A 48 -24.02 -8.81 3.11
N LYS A 49 -25.27 -8.36 3.09
CA LYS A 49 -26.37 -8.99 3.85
C LYS A 49 -26.94 -10.21 3.14
N GLU A 50 -26.94 -10.19 1.81
CA GLU A 50 -27.50 -11.25 0.97
C GLU A 50 -26.52 -12.40 0.76
N HIS A 51 -25.22 -12.12 0.77
CA HIS A 51 -24.19 -13.12 0.55
C HIS A 51 -24.04 -14.07 1.75
N ASP A 52 -23.93 -15.38 1.46
CA ASP A 52 -23.57 -16.37 2.45
C ASP A 52 -22.07 -16.27 2.73
N TYR A 53 -21.70 -15.81 3.92
CA TYR A 53 -20.30 -15.65 4.30
C TYR A 53 -19.50 -16.96 4.31
N MET A 54 -20.15 -18.13 4.27
CA MET A 54 -19.48 -19.44 4.14
C MET A 54 -19.35 -19.91 2.69
N GLU A 55 -19.92 -19.18 1.72
CA GLU A 55 -19.81 -19.52 0.31
C GLU A 55 -18.34 -19.51 -0.13
N GLY A 56 -17.89 -20.62 -0.72
CA GLY A 56 -16.49 -20.77 -1.14
C GLY A 56 -15.47 -20.91 0.00
N PHE A 57 -15.91 -20.96 1.27
CA PHE A 57 -15.00 -21.16 2.40
C PHE A 57 -14.28 -22.51 2.29
N LYS A 58 -12.95 -22.47 2.44
CA LYS A 58 -12.09 -23.66 2.41
C LYS A 58 -11.24 -23.69 3.68
N ILE A 59 -11.17 -24.85 4.31
CA ILE A 59 -10.17 -25.12 5.34
C ILE A 59 -8.89 -25.51 4.62
N LEU A 60 -7.81 -24.76 4.87
CA LEU A 60 -6.50 -25.06 4.32
C LEU A 60 -5.92 -26.32 4.96
N SER A 61 -5.28 -27.15 4.14
CA SER A 61 -4.50 -28.29 4.64
C SER A 61 -3.27 -27.80 5.44
N GLU A 62 -2.63 -28.69 6.21
CA GLU A 62 -1.39 -28.34 6.91
C GLU A 62 -0.29 -27.90 5.93
N GLU A 63 -0.19 -28.56 4.77
CA GLU A 63 0.76 -28.20 3.72
C GLU A 63 0.47 -26.83 3.11
N GLU A 64 -0.80 -26.49 2.88
CA GLU A 64 -1.22 -25.18 2.38
C GLU A 64 -0.95 -24.07 3.42
N MET A 65 -1.21 -24.35 4.68
CA MET A 65 -0.92 -23.43 5.78
C MET A 65 0.58 -23.17 5.92
N ASP A 66 1.40 -24.22 5.78
CA ASP A 66 2.86 -24.08 5.81
C ASP A 66 3.37 -23.29 4.60
N LEU A 67 2.82 -23.54 3.40
CA LEU A 67 3.16 -22.78 2.21
C LEU A 67 2.79 -21.30 2.34
N MET A 68 1.61 -21.00 2.90
CA MET A 68 1.19 -19.63 3.16
C MET A 68 2.14 -18.91 4.13
N LYS A 69 2.63 -19.60 5.16
CA LYS A 69 3.63 -19.06 6.09
C LYS A 69 4.98 -18.77 5.41
N GLU A 70 5.41 -19.64 4.51
CA GLU A 70 6.60 -19.37 3.67
C GLU A 70 6.40 -18.13 2.82
N TYR A 71 5.23 -17.97 2.19
CA TYR A 71 4.91 -16.77 1.41
C TYR A 71 4.91 -15.50 2.26
N ILE A 72 4.33 -15.55 3.47
CA ILE A 72 4.40 -14.44 4.43
C ILE A 72 5.85 -14.04 4.71
N GLY A 73 6.74 -15.01 4.95
CA GLY A 73 8.16 -14.75 5.16
C GLY A 73 8.83 -14.09 3.94
N ILE A 74 8.60 -14.63 2.75
CA ILE A 74 9.17 -14.10 1.49
C ILE A 74 8.72 -12.66 1.24
N PHE A 75 7.41 -12.40 1.29
CA PHE A 75 6.89 -11.04 1.05
C PHE A 75 7.30 -10.06 2.14
N SER A 76 7.28 -10.47 3.41
CA SER A 76 7.71 -9.63 4.53
C SER A 76 9.17 -9.20 4.39
N LYS A 77 10.05 -10.13 3.98
CA LYS A 77 11.46 -9.82 3.74
C LYS A 77 11.64 -8.68 2.73
N HIS A 78 11.01 -8.81 1.56
CA HIS A 78 11.13 -7.80 0.49
C HIS A 78 10.43 -6.49 0.85
N TYR A 79 9.31 -6.55 1.54
CA TYR A 79 8.57 -5.39 2.04
C TYR A 79 9.40 -4.62 3.07
N ILE A 80 9.87 -5.27 4.14
CA ILE A 80 10.64 -4.64 5.22
C ILE A 80 11.91 -4.00 4.66
N ASN A 81 12.61 -4.70 3.76
CA ASN A 81 13.83 -4.21 3.13
C ASN A 81 13.64 -2.88 2.39
N ILE A 82 12.52 -2.65 1.70
CA ILE A 82 12.24 -1.35 1.06
C ILE A 82 11.58 -0.37 2.02
N PHE A 83 10.73 -0.87 2.92
CA PHE A 83 9.99 -0.06 3.90
C PHE A 83 10.92 0.75 4.79
N THR A 84 11.96 0.14 5.38
CA THR A 84 12.88 0.85 6.30
C THR A 84 13.65 1.97 5.63
N ARG A 85 13.83 1.91 4.30
CA ARG A 85 14.50 2.95 3.52
C ARG A 85 13.55 4.06 3.05
N VAL A 86 12.29 3.72 2.73
CA VAL A 86 11.29 4.69 2.22
C VAL A 86 10.56 5.44 3.31
N ILE A 87 10.43 4.85 4.50
CA ILE A 87 9.55 5.36 5.57
C ILE A 87 9.90 6.78 6.04
N LYS A 88 11.18 7.17 6.00
CA LYS A 88 11.61 8.52 6.37
C LYS A 88 11.09 9.58 5.39
N ASP A 89 11.12 9.30 4.09
CA ASP A 89 10.54 10.20 3.08
C ASP A 89 9.00 10.25 3.25
N VAL A 90 8.38 9.11 3.54
CA VAL A 90 6.93 8.99 3.78
C VAL A 90 6.49 9.76 5.01
N ASP A 91 7.25 9.73 6.11
CA ASP A 91 7.02 10.55 7.31
C ASP A 91 7.07 12.05 6.97
N GLY A 92 8.02 12.48 6.13
CA GLY A 92 8.08 13.85 5.63
C GLY A 92 6.77 14.29 4.96
N ILE A 93 6.21 13.44 4.10
CA ILE A 93 4.93 13.70 3.40
C ILE A 93 3.74 13.63 4.37
N SER A 94 3.83 12.74 5.37
CA SER A 94 2.75 12.45 6.34
C SER A 94 2.26 13.70 7.08
N LYS A 95 3.16 14.66 7.29
CA LYS A 95 2.91 15.94 7.98
C LYS A 95 1.93 16.84 7.22
N PHE A 96 1.76 16.62 5.92
CA PHE A 96 0.86 17.38 5.06
C PHE A 96 -0.48 16.67 4.81
N ILE A 97 -0.65 15.43 5.27
CA ILE A 97 -1.89 14.68 5.06
C ILE A 97 -3.00 15.24 5.98
N PRO A 98 -4.15 15.64 5.43
CA PRO A 98 -5.25 16.19 6.23
C PRO A 98 -5.87 15.13 7.13
N LYS A 99 -6.30 15.54 8.33
CA LYS A 99 -6.97 14.68 9.32
C LYS A 99 -8.44 15.09 9.43
N ASN A 100 -9.35 14.25 8.92
CA ASN A 100 -10.80 14.51 8.96
C ASN A 100 -11.48 14.12 10.27
N ARG A 101 -10.72 13.69 11.29
CA ARG A 101 -11.22 13.44 12.64
C ARG A 101 -10.26 14.04 13.64
N ASP A 102 -10.79 14.73 14.65
CA ASP A 102 -10.05 15.11 15.83
C ASP A 102 -9.51 13.85 16.49
N ARG A 103 -8.20 13.73 16.46
CA ARG A 103 -7.47 12.62 17.09
C ARG A 103 -6.22 13.22 17.71
N LEU A 104 -5.92 12.77 18.92
CA LEU A 104 -4.63 13.02 19.56
C LEU A 104 -3.53 12.75 18.52
N ALA A 105 -2.79 13.80 18.16
CA ALA A 105 -1.62 13.66 17.33
C ALA A 105 -0.61 12.82 18.10
N SER A 106 0.07 11.89 17.44
CA SER A 106 1.21 11.15 18.01
C SER A 106 2.40 12.07 18.33
N SER A 107 2.31 13.36 18.01
CA SER A 107 3.29 14.36 18.40
C SER A 107 2.93 14.93 19.78
N GLU A 108 3.36 14.25 20.83
CA GLU A 108 3.81 15.03 21.99
C GLU A 108 4.99 15.88 21.53
N SER A 109 4.86 17.17 21.81
CA SER A 109 5.87 18.20 21.70
C SER A 109 7.19 17.79 22.33
N GLY A 110 8.25 17.65 21.53
CA GLY A 110 9.62 17.53 22.02
C GLY A 110 10.56 16.94 20.99
N LEU A 111 11.79 17.45 20.93
CA LEU A 111 12.93 16.89 20.21
C LEU A 111 13.29 15.49 20.74
N GLN A 112 12.46 14.48 20.46
CA GLN A 112 12.81 13.08 20.67
C GLN A 112 13.07 12.44 19.31
N TYR A 113 14.32 12.01 19.11
CA TYR A 113 14.66 11.07 18.05
C TYR A 113 13.85 9.79 18.30
N VAL A 114 12.72 9.65 17.63
CA VAL A 114 11.92 8.42 17.67
C VAL A 114 12.64 7.39 16.81
N ARG A 115 13.25 6.40 17.46
CA ARG A 115 13.71 5.17 16.82
C ARG A 115 12.71 4.09 17.13
N GLU A 116 12.04 3.61 16.10
CA GLU A 116 11.20 2.42 16.16
C GLU A 116 11.98 1.26 15.51
N ALA A 117 11.77 0.04 15.97
CA ALA A 117 12.32 -1.16 15.35
C ALA A 117 11.16 -2.06 14.92
N ILE A 118 11.25 -2.59 13.70
CA ILE A 118 10.27 -3.56 13.20
C ILE A 118 10.56 -4.90 13.87
N ASP A 119 9.58 -5.42 14.60
CA ASP A 119 9.67 -6.77 15.14
C ASP A 119 9.43 -7.80 14.04
N VAL A 120 10.44 -8.63 13.77
CA VAL A 120 10.39 -9.71 12.78
C VAL A 120 10.25 -11.09 13.42
N SER A 121 10.23 -11.17 14.75
CA SER A 121 10.27 -12.43 15.49
C SER A 121 9.09 -13.33 15.13
N GLU A 122 7.87 -12.76 15.12
CA GLU A 122 6.66 -13.49 14.74
C GLU A 122 6.75 -14.05 13.31
N VAL A 123 7.30 -13.28 12.37
CA VAL A 123 7.45 -13.73 10.97
C VAL A 123 8.49 -14.85 10.86
N VAL A 124 9.61 -14.75 11.59
CA VAL A 124 10.66 -15.77 11.62
C VAL A 124 10.16 -17.09 12.20
N GLU A 125 9.25 -17.04 13.19
CA GLU A 125 8.62 -18.22 13.79
C GLU A 125 7.68 -18.96 12.83
N LEU A 126 7.04 -18.25 11.89
CA LEU A 126 6.13 -18.85 10.91
C LEU A 126 6.87 -19.68 9.85
N VAL A 127 8.05 -19.24 9.45
CA VAL A 127 8.84 -19.83 8.35
C VAL A 127 9.49 -21.15 8.79
N LYS A 128 9.68 -22.09 7.87
CA LYS A 128 10.43 -23.34 8.04
C LYS A 128 11.78 -23.30 7.30
N ASP A 129 11.86 -22.65 6.13
CA ASP A 129 13.11 -22.51 5.35
C ASP A 129 14.23 -21.85 6.19
N PRO A 130 15.32 -22.57 6.54
CA PRO A 130 16.41 -22.02 7.35
C PRO A 130 17.11 -20.83 6.71
N LYS A 131 17.24 -20.82 5.37
CA LYS A 131 17.89 -19.74 4.65
C LYS A 131 17.04 -18.46 4.73
N LEU A 132 15.73 -18.59 4.55
CA LEU A 132 14.80 -17.46 4.68
C LEU A 132 14.79 -16.91 6.11
N LYS A 133 14.92 -17.75 7.14
CA LYS A 133 15.08 -17.28 8.53
C LYS A 133 16.33 -16.44 8.72
N GLU A 134 17.48 -16.89 8.21
CA GLU A 134 18.73 -16.15 8.28
C GLU A 134 18.63 -14.80 7.56
N GLU A 135 18.01 -14.78 6.37
CA GLU A 135 17.76 -13.56 5.62
C GLU A 135 16.83 -12.59 6.37
N LEU A 136 15.76 -13.08 7.01
CA LEU A 136 14.86 -12.25 7.83
C LEU A 136 15.57 -11.67 9.07
N LEU A 137 16.38 -12.48 9.76
CA LEU A 137 17.13 -12.06 10.95
C LEU A 137 18.26 -11.07 10.64
N SER A 138 18.76 -11.06 9.41
CA SER A 138 19.81 -10.13 8.95
C SER A 138 19.27 -8.82 8.37
N LEU A 139 17.95 -8.63 8.34
CA LEU A 139 17.34 -7.38 7.88
C LEU A 139 17.70 -6.22 8.80
N ASN A 140 17.96 -5.07 8.19
CA ASN A 140 17.90 -3.82 8.94
C ASN A 140 16.43 -3.50 9.25
N THR A 141 16.07 -3.56 10.53
CA THR A 141 14.73 -3.28 11.06
C THR A 141 14.62 -1.91 11.73
N ASP A 142 15.73 -1.17 11.83
CA ASP A 142 15.76 0.14 12.46
C ASP A 142 15.05 1.18 11.58
N VAL A 143 14.15 1.94 12.20
CA VAL A 143 13.42 3.04 11.59
C VAL A 143 13.68 4.31 12.39
N ASP A 144 14.40 5.24 11.77
CA ASP A 144 14.76 6.55 12.37
C ASP A 144 13.68 7.61 12.13
N CYS A 145 12.40 7.24 12.34
CA CYS A 145 11.25 8.14 12.34
C CYS A 145 10.05 7.47 13.02
N SER A 146 9.02 8.25 13.35
CA SER A 146 7.75 7.67 13.82
C SER A 146 6.97 7.13 12.63
N VAL A 147 6.60 5.84 12.68
CA VAL A 147 5.85 5.21 11.59
C VAL A 147 4.45 5.82 11.51
N PRO A 148 4.07 6.45 10.37
CA PRO A 148 2.73 7.01 10.23
C PRO A 148 1.66 5.91 10.29
N ARG A 149 0.50 6.24 10.85
CA ARG A 149 -0.66 5.32 10.84
C ARG A 149 -1.04 4.93 9.41
N ALA A 150 -1.62 3.74 9.24
CA ALA A 150 -1.96 3.15 7.93
C ALA A 150 -2.66 4.10 6.95
N ILE A 151 -3.64 4.90 7.38
CA ILE A 151 -4.31 5.89 6.50
C ILE A 151 -3.31 6.92 5.98
N THR A 152 -2.54 7.51 6.90
CA THR A 152 -1.56 8.55 6.57
C THR A 152 -0.43 7.97 5.73
N PHE A 153 0.08 6.79 6.07
CA PHE A 153 1.08 6.06 5.30
C PHE A 153 0.60 5.83 3.85
N THR A 154 -0.60 5.28 3.69
CA THR A 154 -1.19 5.01 2.37
C THR A 154 -1.35 6.30 1.57
N ALA A 155 -1.92 7.34 2.19
CA ALA A 155 -2.10 8.64 1.55
C ALA A 155 -0.78 9.26 1.08
N SER A 156 0.27 9.21 1.92
CA SER A 156 1.61 9.71 1.59
C SER A 156 2.24 8.95 0.43
N MET A 157 2.16 7.62 0.43
CA MET A 157 2.71 6.76 -0.63
C MET A 157 2.03 7.01 -1.98
N TYR A 158 0.69 7.08 -2.00
CA TYR A 158 -0.08 7.47 -3.20
C TYR A 158 0.27 8.89 -3.67
N THR A 159 0.49 9.83 -2.75
CA THR A 159 0.89 11.22 -3.06
C THR A 159 2.31 11.30 -3.63
N ALA A 160 3.21 10.41 -3.19
CA ALA A 160 4.56 10.28 -3.73
C ALA A 160 4.59 9.63 -5.13
N GLY A 161 3.47 9.07 -5.60
CA GLY A 161 3.40 8.31 -6.86
C GLY A 161 4.00 6.91 -6.76
N ILE A 162 4.16 6.37 -5.55
CA ILE A 162 4.60 4.99 -5.28
C ILE A 162 3.55 4.32 -4.40
N THR A 163 2.55 3.69 -5.00
CA THR A 163 1.46 3.03 -4.25
C THR A 163 2.00 1.87 -3.41
N PRO A 164 1.60 1.76 -2.12
CA PRO A 164 2.19 0.80 -1.18
C PRO A 164 1.91 -0.66 -1.53
N GLU A 165 0.89 -0.94 -2.31
CA GLU A 165 0.52 -2.28 -2.80
C GLU A 165 1.66 -2.97 -3.56
N PHE A 166 2.56 -2.21 -4.20
CA PHE A 166 3.69 -2.79 -4.92
C PHE A 166 4.97 -2.92 -4.08
N LEU A 167 5.01 -2.43 -2.83
CA LEU A 167 6.23 -2.51 -2.02
C LEU A 167 6.64 -3.96 -1.76
N GLY A 168 7.75 -4.40 -2.36
CA GLY A 168 8.29 -5.76 -2.20
C GLY A 168 7.51 -6.86 -2.92
N VAL A 169 6.36 -6.55 -3.52
CA VAL A 169 5.49 -7.57 -4.14
C VAL A 169 6.14 -8.18 -5.39
N GLY A 170 6.75 -7.38 -6.25
CA GLY A 170 7.38 -7.93 -7.46
C GLY A 170 8.57 -8.85 -7.17
N ARG A 171 9.47 -8.43 -6.28
CA ARG A 171 10.60 -9.29 -5.85
C ARG A 171 10.12 -10.52 -5.07
N GLY A 172 9.05 -10.40 -4.27
CA GLY A 172 8.42 -11.53 -3.60
C GLY A 172 7.81 -12.55 -4.58
N LEU A 173 7.09 -12.07 -5.60
CA LEU A 173 6.56 -12.90 -6.69
C LEU A 173 7.68 -13.58 -7.48
N ARG A 174 8.77 -12.87 -7.76
CA ARG A 174 9.95 -13.46 -8.42
C ARG A 174 10.51 -14.61 -7.59
N GLU A 175 10.72 -14.41 -6.29
CA GLU A 175 11.25 -15.45 -5.42
C GLU A 175 10.32 -16.65 -5.28
N ILE A 176 9.00 -16.42 -5.20
CA ILE A 176 8.02 -17.51 -5.24
C ILE A 176 8.16 -18.29 -6.55
N LYS A 177 8.25 -17.60 -7.68
CA LYS A 177 8.40 -18.23 -9.00
C LYS A 177 9.72 -19.00 -9.14
N GLU A 178 10.80 -18.50 -8.55
CA GLU A 178 12.10 -19.18 -8.53
C GLU A 178 12.11 -20.42 -7.63
N LYS A 179 11.44 -20.37 -6.46
CA LYS A 179 11.41 -21.48 -5.48
C LYS A 179 10.38 -22.55 -5.80
N TYR A 180 9.19 -22.14 -6.28
CA TYR A 180 8.00 -23.01 -6.42
C TYR A 180 7.47 -23.06 -7.86
N GLY A 181 8.15 -22.44 -8.81
CA GLY A 181 7.70 -22.40 -10.21
C GLY A 181 6.43 -21.58 -10.41
N GLN A 182 5.80 -21.75 -11.58
CA GLN A 182 4.51 -21.11 -11.88
C GLN A 182 3.38 -21.63 -10.98
N GLU A 183 3.44 -22.90 -10.57
CA GLU A 183 2.46 -23.50 -9.65
C GLU A 183 2.39 -22.76 -8.31
N GLY A 184 3.53 -22.28 -7.79
CA GLY A 184 3.53 -21.46 -6.57
C GLY A 184 2.84 -20.10 -6.75
N VAL A 185 3.00 -19.47 -7.91
CA VAL A 185 2.29 -18.22 -8.23
C VAL A 185 0.79 -18.47 -8.37
N ASP A 186 0.41 -19.54 -9.06
CA ASP A 186 -1.00 -19.92 -9.23
C ASP A 186 -1.64 -20.26 -7.87
N LYS A 187 -0.88 -20.91 -6.98
CA LYS A 187 -1.34 -21.22 -5.62
C LYS A 187 -1.50 -19.98 -4.75
N LEU A 188 -0.61 -19.00 -4.89
CA LEU A 188 -0.79 -17.68 -4.26
C LEU A 188 -2.08 -17.00 -4.73
N LEU A 189 -2.41 -17.07 -6.03
CA LEU A 189 -3.65 -16.50 -6.56
C LEU A 189 -4.89 -17.26 -6.11
N GLU A 190 -4.78 -18.56 -5.83
CA GLU A 190 -5.86 -19.32 -5.18
C GLU A 190 -6.07 -18.84 -3.73
N PHE A 191 -4.98 -18.61 -2.99
CA PHE A 191 -5.04 -18.10 -1.61
C PHE A 191 -5.51 -16.64 -1.52
N TYR A 192 -5.18 -15.82 -2.52
CA TYR A 192 -5.51 -14.40 -2.55
C TYR A 192 -6.14 -13.97 -3.89
N PRO A 193 -7.43 -14.32 -4.13
CA PRO A 193 -8.12 -14.05 -5.40
C PRO A 193 -8.16 -12.58 -5.81
N SER A 194 -8.17 -11.64 -4.85
CA SER A 194 -8.19 -10.19 -5.14
C SER A 194 -6.85 -9.63 -5.61
N LEU A 195 -5.74 -10.40 -5.62
CA LEU A 195 -4.40 -9.86 -5.85
C LEU A 195 -4.28 -9.03 -7.13
N ILE A 196 -4.78 -9.59 -8.24
CA ILE A 196 -4.61 -8.98 -9.55
C ILE A 196 -5.42 -7.68 -9.62
N ASP A 197 -6.67 -7.69 -9.14
CA ASP A 197 -7.53 -6.50 -9.15
C ASP A 197 -7.04 -5.41 -8.19
N ASP A 198 -6.43 -5.80 -7.07
CA ASP A 198 -5.77 -4.88 -6.13
C ASP A 198 -4.59 -4.17 -6.79
N LEU A 199 -3.72 -4.92 -7.47
CA LEU A 199 -2.56 -4.37 -8.17
C LEU A 199 -2.95 -3.58 -9.41
N ILE A 200 -3.98 -4.00 -10.16
CA ILE A 200 -4.55 -3.22 -11.28
C ILE A 200 -5.07 -1.88 -10.77
N PHE A 201 -5.81 -1.87 -9.65
CA PHE A 201 -6.28 -0.63 -9.06
C PHE A 201 -5.11 0.28 -8.68
N ALA A 202 -4.12 -0.25 -7.95
CA ALA A 202 -2.97 0.52 -7.50
C ALA A 202 -2.15 1.06 -8.69
N ALA A 203 -2.01 0.27 -9.76
CA ALA A 203 -1.24 0.64 -10.96
C ALA A 203 -1.76 1.91 -11.64
N LYS A 204 -3.09 2.13 -11.65
CA LYS A 204 -3.72 3.36 -12.19
C LYS A 204 -3.23 4.64 -11.52
N TYR A 205 -2.73 4.54 -10.29
CA TYR A 205 -2.30 5.68 -9.49
C TYR A 205 -0.78 5.71 -9.26
N THR A 206 -0.05 4.73 -9.78
CA THR A 206 1.41 4.67 -9.69
C THR A 206 2.05 5.60 -10.72
N ASN A 207 2.98 6.45 -10.28
CA ASN A 207 3.79 7.26 -11.18
C ASN A 207 5.21 7.49 -10.63
N THR A 208 6.10 6.56 -10.94
CA THR A 208 7.49 6.57 -10.45
C THR A 208 8.36 7.70 -11.02
N LYS A 209 7.86 8.48 -11.99
CA LYS A 209 8.55 9.71 -12.45
C LYS A 209 8.37 10.83 -11.43
N ILE A 210 7.22 10.86 -10.74
CA ILE A 210 6.88 11.89 -9.76
C ILE A 210 7.78 11.78 -8.53
N SER A 211 8.00 10.55 -8.03
CA SER A 211 8.82 10.28 -6.86
C SER A 211 10.29 10.69 -6.99
N LYS A 212 10.77 11.10 -8.17
CA LYS A 212 12.14 11.61 -8.36
C LYS A 212 12.41 12.86 -7.51
N GLY A 213 13.39 12.75 -6.62
CA GLY A 213 13.76 13.78 -5.65
C GLY A 213 12.94 13.67 -4.35
N ILE A 214 11.67 13.23 -4.42
CA ILE A 214 10.83 13.04 -3.23
C ILE A 214 11.25 11.82 -2.44
N VAL A 215 11.55 10.71 -3.12
CA VAL A 215 11.94 9.44 -2.51
C VAL A 215 13.41 9.16 -2.83
N ASN A 216 14.13 8.56 -1.88
CA ASN A 216 15.47 8.03 -2.10
C ASN A 216 15.57 7.26 -3.43
N GLU A 217 16.62 7.56 -4.20
CA GLU A 217 16.76 7.09 -5.58
C GLU A 217 16.87 5.56 -5.68
N GLU A 218 17.59 4.93 -4.75
CA GLU A 218 17.73 3.47 -4.65
C GLU A 218 16.38 2.81 -4.35
N CYS A 219 15.60 3.39 -3.44
CA CYS A 219 14.23 2.94 -3.14
C CYS A 219 13.34 3.06 -4.37
N ARG A 220 13.45 4.15 -5.11
CA ARG A 220 12.67 4.37 -6.34
C ARG A 220 13.01 3.34 -7.42
N TYR A 221 14.28 2.97 -7.58
CA TYR A 221 14.67 1.90 -8.50
C TYR A 221 14.17 0.54 -8.05
N THR A 222 14.33 0.23 -6.77
CA THR A 222 13.80 -1.01 -6.16
C THR A 222 12.28 -1.12 -6.36
N TYR A 223 11.55 -0.03 -6.15
CA TYR A 223 10.10 0.02 -6.37
C TYR A 223 9.73 -0.16 -7.85
N LYS A 224 10.49 0.43 -8.78
CA LYS A 224 10.27 0.23 -10.22
C LYS A 224 10.47 -1.23 -10.62
N GLU A 225 11.46 -1.90 -10.04
CA GLU A 225 11.67 -3.33 -10.20
C GLU A 225 10.47 -4.11 -9.66
N ASP A 226 10.00 -3.81 -8.44
CA ASP A 226 8.81 -4.45 -7.87
C ASP A 226 7.57 -4.26 -8.77
N PHE A 227 7.35 -3.06 -9.28
CA PHE A 227 6.24 -2.77 -10.18
C PHE A 227 6.32 -3.58 -11.49
N SER A 228 7.49 -3.57 -12.15
CA SER A 228 7.68 -4.31 -13.40
C SER A 228 7.51 -5.81 -13.19
N LEU A 229 8.21 -6.38 -12.19
CA LEU A 229 8.16 -7.81 -11.91
C LEU A 229 6.74 -8.27 -11.57
N ALA A 230 6.00 -7.50 -10.77
CA ALA A 230 4.61 -7.84 -10.44
C ALA A 230 3.72 -7.84 -11.69
N CYS A 231 3.84 -6.82 -12.55
CA CYS A 231 3.07 -6.75 -13.80
C CYS A 231 3.44 -7.90 -14.75
N ASP A 232 4.73 -8.18 -14.91
CA ASP A 232 5.23 -9.20 -15.83
C ASP A 232 4.85 -10.62 -15.37
N ILE A 233 4.97 -10.91 -14.07
CA ILE A 233 4.68 -12.25 -13.50
C ILE A 233 3.18 -12.54 -13.49
N LEU A 234 2.35 -11.54 -13.17
CA LEU A 234 0.90 -11.69 -13.08
C LEU A 234 0.18 -11.40 -14.40
N GLY A 235 0.91 -11.02 -15.45
CA GLY A 235 0.34 -10.71 -16.77
C GLY A 235 -0.52 -9.46 -16.80
N ILE A 236 -0.24 -8.47 -15.93
CA ILE A 236 -0.96 -7.20 -15.89
C ILE A 236 -0.39 -6.27 -16.97
N LEU A 237 -1.21 -5.94 -17.97
CA LEU A 237 -0.82 -5.13 -19.11
C LEU A 237 -1.28 -3.69 -18.93
N ALA A 238 -0.60 -2.73 -19.56
CA ALA A 238 -0.95 -1.30 -19.48
C ALA A 238 -2.40 -0.99 -19.91
N LYS A 239 -3.01 -1.83 -20.75
CA LYS A 239 -4.43 -1.71 -21.14
C LYS A 239 -5.41 -2.03 -20.00
N ASP A 240 -4.98 -2.81 -19.01
CA ASP A 240 -5.82 -3.27 -17.90
C ASP A 240 -5.98 -2.17 -16.83
N TYR A 241 -5.03 -1.23 -16.78
CA TYR A 241 -5.04 -0.05 -15.91
C TYR A 241 -4.89 1.24 -16.72
N PRO A 242 -5.93 1.70 -17.45
CA PRO A 242 -5.84 2.97 -18.17
C PRO A 242 -5.44 4.09 -17.20
N GLU A 243 -4.40 4.85 -17.58
CA GLU A 243 -3.88 5.95 -16.75
C GLU A 243 -4.98 6.96 -16.46
N GLU A 244 -5.14 7.33 -15.18
CA GLU A 244 -6.03 8.41 -14.76
C GLU A 244 -5.33 9.75 -15.08
N GLU A 245 -5.48 10.23 -16.33
CA GLU A 245 -4.70 11.36 -16.87
C GLU A 245 -4.77 12.62 -15.98
N PHE A 246 -5.95 12.93 -15.45
CA PHE A 246 -6.13 14.05 -14.54
C PHE A 246 -5.43 13.83 -13.19
N TYR A 247 -5.44 12.60 -12.66
CA TYR A 247 -4.73 12.25 -11.43
C TYR A 247 -3.21 12.45 -11.61
N HIS A 248 -2.64 11.95 -12.70
CA HIS A 248 -1.22 12.12 -12.98
C HIS A 248 -0.84 13.57 -13.26
N THR A 249 -1.74 14.36 -13.86
CA THR A 249 -1.53 15.80 -14.02
C THR A 249 -1.47 16.50 -12.67
N LEU A 250 -2.39 16.17 -11.76
CA LEU A 250 -2.39 16.70 -10.40
C LEU A 250 -1.15 16.28 -9.61
N LEU A 251 -0.67 15.04 -9.76
CA LEU A 251 0.60 14.60 -9.16
C LEU A 251 1.81 15.40 -9.68
N LYS A 252 1.85 15.71 -10.99
CA LYS A 252 2.90 16.57 -11.56
C LYS A 252 2.89 17.96 -10.94
N SER A 253 1.71 18.49 -10.62
CA SER A 253 1.55 19.77 -9.93
C SER A 253 1.98 19.68 -8.46
N VAL A 254 1.62 18.62 -7.74
CA VAL A 254 2.00 18.41 -6.33
C VAL A 254 3.52 18.32 -6.13
N ARG A 255 4.22 17.69 -7.07
CA ARG A 255 5.67 17.41 -6.98
C ARG A 255 6.55 18.61 -6.57
N PRO A 256 6.55 19.76 -7.27
CA PRO A 256 7.41 20.88 -6.92
C PRO A 256 7.13 21.42 -5.51
N ILE A 257 5.86 21.55 -5.13
CA ILE A 257 5.49 22.03 -3.78
C ILE A 257 6.02 21.06 -2.72
N LEU A 258 5.90 19.75 -2.96
CA LEU A 258 6.38 18.75 -2.03
C LEU A 258 7.91 18.76 -1.89
N LEU A 259 8.65 18.95 -2.99
CA LEU A 259 10.11 19.06 -2.97
C LEU A 259 10.57 20.29 -2.19
N HIS A 260 9.95 21.45 -2.43
CA HIS A 260 10.24 22.68 -1.72
C HIS A 260 9.94 22.55 -0.21
N LEU A 261 8.74 22.08 0.17
CA LEU A 261 8.36 21.92 1.58
C LEU A 261 9.16 20.84 2.33
N MET A 262 9.74 19.87 1.63
CA MET A 262 10.65 18.87 2.21
C MET A 262 12.10 19.38 2.32
N GLY A 263 12.38 20.63 1.92
CA GLY A 263 13.73 21.22 1.93
C GLY A 263 14.67 20.57 0.91
N LYS A 264 14.12 20.02 -0.18
CA LYS A 264 14.88 19.32 -1.22
C LYS A 264 15.21 20.22 -2.42
N GLU A 265 14.69 21.44 -2.45
CA GLU A 265 15.00 22.50 -3.41
C GLU A 265 15.13 23.85 -2.66
N GLU A 266 15.84 24.83 -3.23
CA GLU A 266 16.01 26.17 -2.64
C GLU A 266 14.65 26.88 -2.44
N ASP A 267 14.60 27.80 -1.47
CA ASP A 267 13.37 28.52 -1.15
C ASP A 267 12.86 29.31 -2.37
N MET A 268 11.75 28.86 -2.98
CA MET A 268 11.18 29.54 -4.14
C MET A 268 10.26 30.70 -3.73
N PHE A 269 9.70 30.67 -2.50
CA PHE A 269 8.72 31.64 -2.01
C PHE A 269 8.88 31.94 -0.51
N ASN A 270 8.44 33.14 -0.08
CA ASN A 270 8.48 33.58 1.32
C ASN A 270 7.19 33.21 2.13
N ASP A 271 6.22 32.51 1.52
CA ASP A 271 4.90 32.23 2.13
C ASP A 271 4.58 30.72 2.17
N VAL A 272 5.25 30.03 3.08
CA VAL A 272 5.16 28.58 3.31
C VAL A 272 3.75 28.13 3.75
N GLU A 273 2.92 29.01 4.31
CA GLU A 273 1.58 28.63 4.80
C GLU A 273 0.55 28.50 3.66
N GLU A 274 0.57 29.38 2.66
CA GLU A 274 -0.33 29.24 1.50
C GLU A 274 0.04 28.00 0.68
N GLU A 275 1.34 27.68 0.55
CA GLU A 275 1.79 26.46 -0.14
C GLU A 275 1.32 25.18 0.56
N LYS A 276 1.42 25.13 1.90
CA LYS A 276 0.88 24.01 2.69
C LYS A 276 -0.62 23.84 2.46
N LYS A 277 -1.35 24.94 2.34
CA LYS A 277 -2.80 24.92 2.08
C LYS A 277 -3.09 24.39 0.69
N ILE A 278 -2.40 24.87 -0.34
CA ILE A 278 -2.51 24.36 -1.73
C ILE A 278 -2.19 22.86 -1.78
N LEU A 279 -1.10 22.44 -1.15
CA LEU A 279 -0.71 21.03 -1.09
C LEU A 279 -1.80 20.18 -0.45
N LYS A 280 -2.35 20.61 0.70
CA LYS A 280 -3.44 19.90 1.38
C LYS A 280 -4.67 19.77 0.48
N GLU A 281 -5.08 20.85 -0.20
CA GLU A 281 -6.20 20.81 -1.13
C GLU A 281 -5.98 19.83 -2.28
N TRP A 282 -4.77 19.77 -2.83
CA TRP A 282 -4.43 18.85 -3.90
C TRP A 282 -4.37 17.40 -3.42
N ILE A 283 -3.84 17.13 -2.21
CA ILE A 283 -3.88 15.81 -1.59
C ILE A 283 -5.32 15.34 -1.39
N VAL A 284 -6.23 16.22 -0.96
CA VAL A 284 -7.67 15.90 -0.86
C VAL A 284 -8.25 15.57 -2.23
N LYS A 285 -7.95 16.36 -3.27
CA LYS A 285 -8.41 16.09 -4.64
C LYS A 285 -7.89 14.75 -5.17
N LEU A 286 -6.61 14.44 -4.96
CA LEU A 286 -6.04 13.12 -5.29
C LEU A 286 -6.79 12.01 -4.55
N GLY A 287 -7.08 12.19 -3.26
CA GLY A 287 -7.86 11.25 -2.45
C GLY A 287 -9.26 10.98 -3.00
N LYS A 288 -9.95 12.03 -3.45
CA LYS A 288 -11.27 11.91 -4.10
C LYS A 288 -11.20 11.11 -5.40
N LEU A 289 -10.19 11.37 -6.24
CA LEU A 289 -10.02 10.67 -7.52
C LEU A 289 -9.82 9.15 -7.33
N ARG A 290 -9.13 8.73 -6.27
CA ARG A 290 -8.94 7.31 -5.92
C ARG A 290 -9.99 6.75 -4.94
N GLY A 291 -11.03 7.51 -4.58
CA GLY A 291 -12.12 7.06 -3.71
C GLY A 291 -11.76 6.87 -2.22
N SER A 292 -10.58 7.31 -1.78
CA SER A 292 -10.22 7.42 -0.36
C SER A 292 -8.92 8.22 -0.21
N LEU A 293 -8.77 8.94 0.90
CA LEU A 293 -7.48 9.53 1.25
C LEU A 293 -6.40 8.46 1.45
N GLY A 294 -6.74 7.39 2.17
CA GLY A 294 -5.84 6.33 2.60
C GLY A 294 -6.59 5.25 3.36
#